data_AF-A0A965YGP4-F1
#
_entry.id   AF-A0A965YGP4-F1
#
_cell.length_a   1.000
_cell.length_b   1.000
_cell.length_c   1.000
_cell.angle_alpha   90.00
_cell.angle_beta   90.00
_cell.angle_gamma   90.00
#
_symmetry.space_group_name_H-M   'P 1'
#
loop_
_entity.id
_entity.type
_entity.pdbx_description
1 polymer ?
#
loop_
_entity_poly.entity_id
_entity_poly.type
_entity_poly.pdbx_seq_one_letter_code
_entity_poly.pdbx_strand_id
1 'polypeptide(L)'
;QYMLEKAKSYGYRRCGFILDRGYFCKSNIQYMDSCGYEFIIMVKGKKRLVSELVLQHKGSFEVDRSCFIKGHRIYGKTVKAKLFADDEHDRYFHLFHSTALQHSQRSSLELDLERMGKMLGKYRMKPVQLPDVYEHYFELYYNEQSKALVHWKERADVIQQELSLCGYFSIVTSEKMSAQDAMDLYRSRDSSEKLFRSDKTFLGNRSLRTYSQQSAEAKIFIEFVALIIRNRFYTLLKDETERMDERPNYMTVPAALKELDKIEMVRQYDGVYRLDHALTKTQKTILKAFGLDSDAVHTTAVAISETLGGKTGAAQSGGRKHGKNQDNGLY
;
A
#
# COMPACT_ATOMS: atom_id res chain seq x y z
N GLN A 1 0.29 -17.25 -12.96
CA GLN A 1 0.20 -18.72 -12.90
C GLN A 1 1.20 -19.29 -11.88
N TYR A 2 2.52 -19.23 -12.12
CA TYR A 2 3.54 -19.74 -11.18
C TYR A 2 3.34 -19.33 -9.70
N MET A 3 3.04 -18.06 -9.43
CA MET A 3 2.81 -17.58 -8.06
C MET A 3 1.56 -18.19 -7.40
N LEU A 4 0.52 -18.49 -8.19
CA LEU A 4 -0.73 -19.10 -7.71
C LEU A 4 -0.51 -20.59 -7.37
N GLU A 5 0.29 -21.29 -8.19
CA GLU A 5 0.72 -22.67 -7.92
C GLU A 5 1.56 -22.74 -6.65
N LYS A 6 2.48 -21.79 -6.47
CA LYS A 6 3.29 -21.69 -5.25
C LYS A 6 2.44 -21.39 -4.02
N ALA A 7 1.45 -20.50 -4.12
CA ALA A 7 0.51 -20.25 -3.04
C ALA A 7 -0.28 -21.52 -2.68
N LYS A 8 -0.71 -22.27 -3.71
CA LYS A 8 -1.43 -23.54 -3.54
C LYS A 8 -0.56 -24.61 -2.89
N SER A 9 0.70 -24.75 -3.30
CA SER A 9 1.64 -25.73 -2.74
C SER A 9 2.02 -25.41 -1.29
N TYR A 10 2.05 -24.13 -0.92
CA TYR A 10 2.19 -23.69 0.48
C TYR A 10 0.90 -23.77 1.30
N GLY A 11 -0.21 -24.23 0.72
CA GLY A 11 -1.46 -24.46 1.44
C GLY A 11 -2.32 -23.21 1.63
N TYR A 12 -2.02 -22.09 0.97
CA TYR A 12 -2.89 -20.90 0.98
C TYR A 12 -4.11 -21.16 0.10
N ARG A 13 -5.24 -21.54 0.71
CA ARG A 13 -6.48 -21.87 -0.02
C ARG A 13 -7.57 -20.81 0.06
N ARG A 14 -7.44 -19.84 0.97
CA ARG A 14 -8.42 -18.76 1.22
C ARG A 14 -7.71 -17.42 1.23
N CYS A 15 -7.15 -17.03 0.08
CA CYS A 15 -6.48 -15.76 -0.10
C CYS A 15 -6.95 -15.08 -1.39
N GLY A 16 -6.97 -13.74 -1.35
CA GLY A 16 -7.20 -12.90 -2.51
C GLY A 16 -5.91 -12.29 -3.03
N PHE A 17 -5.83 -12.08 -4.34
CA PHE A 17 -4.67 -11.49 -5.01
C PHE A 17 -4.94 -10.06 -5.45
N ILE A 18 -4.09 -9.14 -4.99
CA ILE A 18 -4.09 -7.76 -5.48
C ILE A 18 -3.06 -7.65 -6.61
N LEU A 19 -3.53 -7.43 -7.83
CA LEU A 19 -2.72 -7.49 -9.04
C LEU A 19 -2.38 -6.10 -9.57
N ASP A 20 -1.16 -5.96 -10.10
CA ASP A 20 -0.84 -4.79 -10.92
C ASP A 20 -1.64 -4.82 -12.23
N ARG A 21 -1.99 -3.63 -12.75
CA ARG A 21 -2.65 -3.44 -14.04
C ARG A 21 -1.97 -4.18 -15.21
N GLY A 22 -0.66 -4.42 -15.13
CA GLY A 22 0.11 -5.14 -16.15
C GLY A 22 -0.24 -6.62 -16.26
N TYR A 23 -0.84 -7.22 -15.23
CA TYR A 23 -1.24 -8.64 -15.23
C TYR A 23 -2.63 -8.88 -15.81
N PHE A 24 -3.30 -7.82 -16.28
CA PHE A 24 -4.62 -7.94 -16.90
C PHE A 24 -4.53 -8.69 -18.22
N CYS A 25 -4.89 -9.97 -18.20
CA CYS A 25 -5.19 -10.74 -19.40
C CYS A 25 -6.18 -11.86 -19.08
N LYS A 26 -6.94 -12.29 -20.08
CA LYS A 26 -8.00 -13.28 -19.93
C LYS A 26 -7.50 -14.61 -19.35
N SER A 27 -6.38 -15.11 -19.87
CA SER A 27 -5.78 -16.37 -19.40
C SER A 27 -5.35 -16.32 -17.93
N ASN A 28 -4.88 -15.17 -17.43
CA ASN A 28 -4.55 -15.03 -16.01
C ASN A 28 -5.81 -15.02 -15.13
N ILE A 29 -6.86 -14.31 -15.55
CA ILE A 29 -8.13 -14.26 -14.80
C ILE A 29 -8.76 -15.65 -14.73
N GLN A 30 -8.94 -16.32 -15.88
CA GLN A 30 -9.51 -17.66 -15.95
C GLN A 30 -8.71 -18.68 -15.14
N TYR A 31 -7.38 -18.56 -15.12
CA TYR A 31 -6.56 -19.44 -14.31
C TYR A 31 -6.74 -19.19 -12.80
N MET A 32 -6.88 -17.93 -12.36
CA MET A 32 -7.24 -17.64 -10.95
C MET A 32 -8.59 -18.22 -10.58
N ASP A 33 -9.59 -18.09 -11.46
CA ASP A 33 -10.91 -18.67 -11.28
C ASP A 33 -10.83 -20.19 -11.12
N SER A 34 -10.08 -20.87 -12.00
CA SER A 34 -9.87 -22.32 -11.92
C SER A 34 -9.18 -22.78 -10.63
N CYS A 35 -8.40 -21.88 -10.01
CA CYS A 35 -7.75 -22.13 -8.73
C CYS A 35 -8.64 -21.77 -7.53
N GLY A 36 -9.78 -21.11 -7.75
CA GLY A 36 -10.67 -20.62 -6.70
C GLY A 36 -10.12 -19.42 -5.93
N TYR A 37 -9.25 -18.62 -6.55
CA TYR A 37 -8.67 -17.44 -5.91
C TYR A 37 -9.42 -16.17 -6.26
N GLU A 38 -9.71 -15.37 -5.23
CA GLU A 38 -10.27 -14.04 -5.39
C GLU A 38 -9.23 -13.06 -5.93
N PHE A 39 -9.66 -12.02 -6.62
CA PHE A 39 -8.72 -11.00 -7.11
C PHE A 39 -9.28 -9.57 -7.08
N ILE A 40 -8.34 -8.63 -7.04
CA ILE A 40 -8.54 -7.20 -7.23
C ILE A 40 -7.52 -6.72 -8.25
N ILE A 41 -7.97 -6.09 -9.33
CA ILE A 41 -7.07 -5.57 -10.38
C ILE A 41 -7.52 -4.21 -10.88
N MET A 42 -6.58 -3.28 -11.02
CA MET A 42 -6.87 -1.98 -11.61
C MET A 42 -6.89 -2.06 -13.14
N VAL A 43 -7.90 -1.42 -13.75
CA VAL A 43 -8.07 -1.33 -15.19
C VAL A 43 -8.20 0.15 -15.58
N LYS A 44 -7.46 0.56 -16.62
CA LYS A 44 -7.56 1.93 -17.13
C LYS A 44 -8.93 2.17 -17.76
N GLY A 45 -9.50 3.35 -17.51
CA GLY A 45 -10.79 3.78 -18.07
C GLY A 45 -10.87 3.74 -19.60
N LYS A 46 -9.74 3.88 -20.31
CA LYS A 46 -9.68 3.88 -21.78
C LYS A 46 -9.78 2.50 -22.44
N LYS A 47 -9.78 1.39 -21.69
CA LYS A 47 -10.04 0.07 -22.31
C LYS A 47 -11.51 -0.01 -22.70
N ARG A 48 -11.80 -0.49 -23.92
CA ARG A 48 -13.14 -0.46 -24.54
C ARG A 48 -14.29 -0.80 -23.57
N LEU A 49 -14.21 -1.94 -22.91
CA LEU A 49 -15.22 -2.39 -21.93
C LEU A 49 -15.40 -1.39 -20.76
N VAL A 50 -14.29 -0.91 -20.19
CA VAL A 50 -14.36 0.04 -19.07
C VAL A 50 -14.85 1.41 -19.54
N SER A 51 -14.44 1.85 -20.74
CA SER A 51 -14.93 3.11 -21.30
C SER A 51 -16.42 3.06 -21.58
N GLU A 52 -16.95 1.94 -22.09
CA GLU A 52 -18.39 1.75 -22.30
C GLU A 52 -19.16 1.83 -20.98
N LEU A 53 -18.70 1.12 -19.93
CA LEU A 53 -19.30 1.18 -18.61
C LEU A 53 -19.22 2.59 -17.98
N VAL A 54 -18.08 3.26 -18.12
CA VAL A 54 -17.91 4.64 -17.65
C VAL A 54 -18.89 5.55 -18.37
N LEU A 55 -18.99 5.50 -19.70
CA LEU A 55 -19.87 6.35 -20.48
C LEU A 55 -21.35 6.10 -20.16
N GLN A 56 -21.74 4.84 -19.94
CA GLN A 56 -23.11 4.47 -19.55
C GLN A 56 -23.52 5.04 -18.19
N HIS A 57 -22.58 5.12 -17.25
CA HIS A 57 -22.83 5.60 -15.89
C HIS A 57 -22.36 7.04 -15.64
N LYS A 58 -21.86 7.71 -16.67
CA LYS A 58 -21.36 9.06 -16.58
C LYS A 58 -22.47 10.04 -16.22
N GLY A 59 -22.18 10.94 -15.28
CA GLY A 59 -23.14 11.90 -14.72
C GLY A 59 -24.01 11.33 -13.61
N SER A 60 -23.85 10.05 -13.23
CA SER A 60 -24.67 9.41 -12.20
C SER A 60 -24.03 9.33 -10.81
N PHE A 61 -22.74 9.67 -10.64
CA PHE A 61 -22.05 9.47 -9.36
C PHE A 61 -20.98 10.52 -9.02
N GLU A 62 -20.56 11.32 -9.99
CA GLU A 62 -19.39 12.20 -9.91
C GLU A 62 -19.61 13.43 -9.03
N VAL A 63 -20.87 13.74 -8.74
CA VAL A 63 -21.30 14.84 -7.86
C VAL A 63 -22.21 14.34 -6.73
N ASP A 64 -22.52 13.04 -6.71
CA ASP A 64 -23.33 12.46 -5.65
C ASP A 64 -22.49 12.31 -4.37
N ARG A 65 -22.89 13.02 -3.31
CA ARG A 65 -22.18 13.00 -2.02
C ARG A 65 -22.15 11.62 -1.38
N SER A 66 -23.14 10.77 -1.65
CA SER A 66 -23.14 9.38 -1.17
C SER A 66 -22.06 8.52 -1.84
N CYS A 67 -21.61 8.90 -3.04
CA CYS A 67 -20.54 8.24 -3.77
C CYS A 67 -19.15 8.81 -3.45
N PHE A 68 -19.03 9.79 -2.55
CA PHE A 68 -17.77 10.44 -2.23
C PHE A 68 -16.92 9.61 -1.26
N ILE A 69 -15.74 9.20 -1.73
CA ILE A 69 -14.75 8.41 -1.01
C ILE A 69 -13.76 9.37 -0.32
N LYS A 70 -14.07 9.75 0.93
CA LYS A 70 -13.37 10.83 1.69
C LYS A 70 -11.87 10.59 1.79
N GLY A 71 -11.44 9.37 2.12
CA GLY A 71 -10.02 9.03 2.31
C GLY A 71 -9.17 9.23 1.04
N HIS A 72 -9.78 9.13 -0.14
CA HIS A 72 -9.10 9.24 -1.42
C HIS A 72 -9.46 10.51 -2.20
N ARG A 73 -10.45 11.29 -1.73
CA ARG A 73 -10.98 12.51 -2.38
C ARG A 73 -11.41 12.27 -3.83
N ILE A 74 -12.11 11.16 -4.06
CA ILE A 74 -12.64 10.75 -5.36
C ILE A 74 -14.12 10.36 -5.21
N TYR A 75 -14.81 10.21 -6.33
CA TYR A 75 -16.14 9.61 -6.36
C TYR A 75 -16.05 8.19 -6.89
N GLY A 76 -16.86 7.27 -6.36
CA GLY A 76 -16.84 5.87 -6.74
C GLY A 76 -18.22 5.23 -6.81
N LYS A 77 -18.43 4.36 -7.79
CA LYS A 77 -19.66 3.58 -7.98
C LYS A 77 -19.32 2.15 -8.38
N THR A 78 -20.08 1.18 -7.85
CA THR A 78 -19.89 -0.23 -8.20
C THR A 78 -20.98 -0.68 -9.15
N VAL A 79 -20.59 -1.34 -10.24
CA VAL A 79 -21.49 -1.91 -11.24
C VAL A 79 -21.09 -3.36 -11.50
N LYS A 80 -22.06 -4.19 -11.87
CA LYS A 80 -21.85 -5.62 -12.12
C LYS A 80 -21.91 -5.86 -13.62
N ALA A 81 -20.87 -6.49 -14.18
CA ALA A 81 -20.77 -6.78 -15.61
C ALA A 81 -19.82 -7.95 -15.85
N LYS A 82 -19.91 -8.57 -17.02
CA LYS A 82 -18.92 -9.57 -17.45
C LYS A 82 -17.62 -8.91 -17.86
N LEU A 83 -16.48 -9.49 -17.47
CA LEU A 83 -15.16 -8.97 -17.85
C LEU A 83 -14.76 -9.40 -19.27
N PHE A 84 -15.17 -10.60 -19.67
CA PHE A 84 -15.11 -11.12 -21.03
C PHE A 84 -16.49 -11.66 -21.43
N ALA A 85 -16.81 -11.62 -22.73
CA ALA A 85 -18.14 -12.00 -23.22
C ALA A 85 -18.54 -13.44 -22.84
N ASP A 86 -17.55 -14.33 -22.79
CA ASP A 86 -17.67 -15.75 -22.46
C ASP A 86 -17.38 -16.05 -20.98
N ASP A 87 -17.27 -15.03 -20.11
CA ASP A 87 -17.15 -15.29 -18.68
C ASP A 87 -18.43 -15.94 -18.14
N GLU A 88 -18.23 -16.97 -17.32
CA GLU A 88 -19.28 -17.64 -16.56
C GLU A 88 -19.79 -16.77 -15.40
N HIS A 89 -18.89 -15.96 -14.84
CA HIS A 89 -19.15 -15.15 -13.65
C HIS A 89 -19.07 -13.67 -13.98
N ASP A 90 -20.08 -12.93 -13.55
CA ASP A 90 -20.00 -11.48 -13.49
C ASP A 90 -18.90 -11.03 -12.52
N ARG A 91 -18.31 -9.87 -12.82
CA ARG A 91 -17.35 -9.17 -11.97
C ARG A 91 -17.94 -7.85 -11.47
N TYR A 92 -17.32 -7.32 -10.43
CA TYR A 92 -17.67 -6.02 -9.89
C TYR A 92 -16.67 -4.98 -10.40
N PHE A 93 -17.18 -4.03 -11.16
CA PHE A 93 -16.43 -2.88 -11.66
C PHE A 93 -16.68 -1.71 -10.73
N HIS A 94 -15.64 -1.28 -10.04
CA HIS A 94 -15.65 -0.07 -9.23
C HIS A 94 -15.15 1.08 -10.10
N LEU A 95 -16.08 1.84 -10.65
CA LEU A 95 -15.83 3.02 -11.46
C LEU A 95 -15.49 4.18 -10.53
N PHE A 96 -14.41 4.90 -10.85
CA PHE A 96 -13.96 6.05 -10.08
C PHE A 96 -13.83 7.28 -10.95
N HIS A 97 -14.06 8.44 -10.35
CA HIS A 97 -13.78 9.73 -10.95
C HIS A 97 -12.94 10.60 -10.00
N SER A 98 -11.81 11.09 -10.50
CA SER A 98 -10.95 12.04 -9.79
C SER A 98 -10.80 13.33 -10.58
N THR A 99 -11.21 14.45 -9.98
CA THR A 99 -11.09 15.79 -10.58
C THR A 99 -9.63 16.21 -10.79
N ALA A 100 -8.76 15.88 -9.83
CA ALA A 100 -7.32 16.12 -9.95
C ALA A 100 -6.71 15.34 -11.13
N LEU A 101 -7.08 14.05 -11.25
CA LEU A 101 -6.63 13.21 -12.37
C LEU A 101 -7.21 13.71 -13.70
N GLN A 102 -8.47 14.13 -13.71
CA GLN A 102 -9.14 14.68 -14.89
C GLN A 102 -8.38 15.88 -15.44
N HIS A 103 -8.07 16.85 -14.56
CA HIS A 103 -7.31 18.03 -14.94
C HIS A 103 -5.94 17.65 -15.50
N SER A 104 -5.18 16.81 -14.77
CA SER A 104 -3.85 16.38 -15.21
C SER A 104 -3.86 15.66 -16.56
N GLN A 105 -4.81 14.73 -16.77
CA GLN A 105 -4.93 13.98 -18.02
C GLN A 105 -5.36 14.86 -19.20
N ARG A 106 -6.30 15.80 -18.96
CA ARG A 106 -6.71 16.76 -19.98
C ARG A 106 -5.55 17.64 -20.42
N SER A 107 -4.87 18.27 -19.46
CA SER A 107 -3.71 19.12 -19.77
C SER A 107 -2.61 18.37 -20.51
N SER A 108 -2.37 17.09 -20.15
CA SER A 108 -1.41 16.26 -20.87
C SER A 108 -1.84 15.98 -22.31
N LEU A 109 -3.12 15.62 -22.53
CA LEU A 109 -3.63 15.33 -23.86
C LEU A 109 -3.57 16.58 -24.76
N GLU A 110 -4.00 17.73 -24.26
CA GLU A 110 -3.93 19.00 -25.00
C GLU A 110 -2.49 19.35 -25.37
N LEU A 111 -1.54 19.20 -24.43
CA LEU A 111 -0.12 19.44 -24.69
C LEU A 111 0.47 18.45 -25.71
N ASP A 112 0.01 17.20 -25.70
CA ASP A 112 0.41 16.18 -26.68
C ASP A 112 -0.12 16.54 -28.08
N LEU A 113 -1.40 16.90 -28.19
CA LEU A 113 -2.02 17.33 -29.45
C LEU A 113 -1.35 18.58 -30.02
N GLU A 114 -1.05 19.58 -29.18
CA GLU A 114 -0.33 20.79 -29.61
C GLU A 114 1.07 20.46 -30.14
N ARG A 115 1.79 19.56 -29.45
CA ARG A 115 3.12 19.09 -29.90
C ARG A 115 3.03 18.33 -31.22
N MET A 116 2.04 17.46 -31.38
CA MET A 116 1.78 16.73 -32.62
C MET A 116 1.46 17.71 -33.76
N GLY A 117 0.56 18.67 -33.54
CA GLY A 117 0.20 19.71 -34.52
C GLY A 117 1.41 20.54 -34.97
N LYS A 118 2.27 20.95 -34.03
CA LYS A 118 3.55 21.63 -34.35
C LYS A 118 4.48 20.77 -35.21
N MET A 119 4.57 19.47 -34.93
CA MET A 119 5.36 18.53 -35.72
C MET A 119 4.79 18.37 -37.14
N LEU A 120 3.47 18.19 -37.28
CA LEU A 120 2.79 18.14 -38.58
C LEU A 120 3.07 19.40 -39.40
N GLY A 121 3.01 20.58 -38.77
CA GLY A 121 3.36 21.86 -39.38
C GLY A 121 4.78 21.91 -39.94
N LYS A 122 5.78 21.38 -39.22
CA LYS A 122 7.20 21.37 -39.66
C LYS A 122 7.44 20.51 -40.90
N TYR A 123 6.64 19.45 -41.08
CA TYR A 123 6.74 18.50 -42.20
C TYR A 123 5.72 18.76 -43.30
N ARG A 124 4.99 19.87 -43.26
CA ARG A 124 4.07 20.26 -44.34
C ARG A 124 4.81 20.36 -45.68
N MET A 125 4.21 19.77 -46.71
CA MET A 125 4.76 19.62 -48.07
C MET A 125 6.09 18.84 -48.14
N LYS A 126 6.44 18.06 -47.12
CA LYS A 126 7.64 17.22 -47.11
C LYS A 126 7.26 15.74 -46.98
N PRO A 127 8.04 14.82 -47.58
CA PRO A 127 7.88 13.40 -47.32
C PRO A 127 8.23 13.11 -45.86
N VAL A 128 7.33 12.42 -45.16
CA VAL A 128 7.52 12.05 -43.76
C VAL A 128 6.75 10.77 -43.46
N GLN A 129 7.38 9.86 -42.70
CA GLN A 129 6.69 8.74 -42.08
C GLN A 129 6.49 9.07 -40.61
N LEU A 130 5.23 9.21 -40.21
CA LEU A 130 4.86 9.54 -38.83
C LEU A 130 4.53 8.26 -38.07
N PRO A 131 4.77 8.22 -36.74
CA PRO A 131 4.32 7.09 -35.92
C PRO A 131 2.78 6.97 -35.94
N ASP A 132 2.27 5.75 -35.84
CA ASP A 132 0.83 5.42 -35.89
C ASP A 132 -0.03 6.21 -34.88
N VAL A 133 0.57 6.70 -33.79
CA VAL A 133 -0.12 7.54 -32.80
C VAL A 133 -0.68 8.83 -33.40
N TYR A 134 -0.12 9.34 -34.50
CA TYR A 134 -0.65 10.52 -35.18
C TYR A 134 -1.97 10.21 -35.88
N GLU A 135 -2.09 9.04 -36.52
CA GLU A 135 -3.32 8.61 -37.22
C GLU A 135 -4.49 8.35 -36.25
N HIS A 136 -4.17 8.09 -34.98
CA HIS A 136 -5.18 8.00 -33.92
C HIS A 136 -5.91 9.34 -33.69
N TYR A 137 -5.19 10.46 -33.69
CA TYR A 137 -5.76 11.79 -33.40
C TYR A 137 -5.99 12.66 -34.65
N PHE A 138 -5.36 12.34 -35.77
CA PHE A 138 -5.41 13.14 -37.00
C PHE A 138 -5.70 12.26 -38.21
N GLU A 139 -6.58 12.73 -39.09
CA GLU A 139 -6.65 12.27 -40.46
C GLU A 139 -5.53 12.95 -41.25
N LEU A 140 -4.63 12.16 -41.83
CA LEU A 140 -3.45 12.65 -42.56
C LEU A 140 -3.65 12.48 -44.06
N TYR A 141 -3.39 13.56 -44.82
CA TYR A 141 -3.58 13.59 -46.27
C TYR A 141 -2.22 13.73 -46.95
N TYR A 142 -1.84 12.71 -47.73
CA TYR A 142 -0.56 12.64 -48.42
C TYR A 142 -0.73 12.81 -49.93
N ASN A 143 0.28 13.39 -50.60
CA ASN A 143 0.38 13.36 -52.04
C ASN A 143 0.79 11.96 -52.52
N GLU A 144 0.06 11.39 -53.47
CA GLU A 144 0.27 10.00 -53.91
C GLU A 144 1.65 9.75 -54.54
N GLN A 145 2.17 10.74 -55.26
CA GLN A 145 3.43 10.67 -56.00
C GLN A 145 4.64 11.00 -55.12
N SER A 146 4.61 12.14 -54.42
CA SER A 146 5.75 12.62 -53.63
C SER A 146 5.79 12.09 -52.20
N LYS A 147 4.73 11.40 -51.75
CA LYS A 147 4.50 10.99 -50.36
C LYS A 147 4.59 12.14 -49.35
N ALA A 148 4.45 13.37 -49.82
CA ALA A 148 4.51 14.56 -48.97
C ALA A 148 3.22 14.74 -48.18
N LEU A 149 3.32 15.14 -46.91
CA LEU A 149 2.17 15.50 -46.09
C LEU A 149 1.57 16.83 -46.57
N VAL A 150 0.35 16.82 -47.10
CA VAL A 150 -0.30 18.00 -47.70
C VAL A 150 -1.18 18.72 -46.68
N HIS A 151 -1.98 17.95 -45.95
CA HIS A 151 -2.98 18.46 -45.02
C HIS A 151 -3.22 17.46 -43.88
N TRP A 152 -3.78 17.94 -42.78
CA TRP A 152 -4.23 17.11 -41.67
C TRP A 152 -5.46 17.73 -41.02
N LYS A 153 -6.31 16.88 -40.48
CA LYS A 153 -7.53 17.27 -39.77
C LYS A 153 -7.60 16.52 -38.45
N GLU A 154 -7.92 17.22 -37.37
CA GLU A 154 -8.16 16.58 -36.08
C GLU A 154 -9.39 15.67 -36.12
N ARG A 155 -9.25 14.47 -35.56
CA ARG A 155 -10.33 13.52 -35.33
C ARG A 155 -11.07 13.93 -34.06
N ALA A 156 -11.95 14.91 -34.22
CA ALA A 156 -12.67 15.54 -33.11
C ALA A 156 -13.45 14.53 -32.26
N ASP A 157 -14.03 13.49 -32.89
CA ASP A 157 -14.72 12.39 -32.22
C ASP A 157 -13.80 11.62 -31.25
N VAL A 158 -12.61 11.23 -31.71
CA VAL A 158 -11.63 10.51 -30.89
C VAL A 158 -11.13 11.38 -29.74
N ILE A 159 -10.77 12.63 -30.04
CA ILE A 159 -10.26 13.57 -29.05
C ILE A 159 -11.32 13.86 -27.99
N GLN A 160 -12.55 14.17 -28.40
CA GLN A 160 -13.67 14.42 -27.48
C GLN A 160 -13.97 13.20 -26.62
N GLN A 161 -13.98 12.00 -27.20
CA GLN A 161 -14.18 10.77 -26.44
C GLN A 161 -13.09 10.58 -25.38
N GLU A 162 -11.81 10.78 -25.72
CA GLU A 162 -10.73 10.68 -24.75
C GLU A 162 -10.80 11.74 -23.65
N LEU A 163 -11.07 13.00 -24.01
CA LEU A 163 -11.31 14.09 -23.06
C LEU A 163 -12.49 13.78 -22.13
N SER A 164 -13.51 13.09 -22.64
CA SER A 164 -14.70 12.70 -21.88
C SER A 164 -14.40 11.64 -20.81
N LEU A 165 -13.35 10.82 -21.03
CA LEU A 165 -12.88 9.75 -20.15
C LEU A 165 -11.76 10.21 -19.20
N CYS A 166 -11.27 11.45 -19.33
CA CYS A 166 -10.30 12.00 -18.39
C CYS A 166 -10.84 12.00 -16.96
N GLY A 167 -10.02 11.53 -16.02
CA GLY A 167 -10.35 11.41 -14.61
C GLY A 167 -10.95 10.08 -14.21
N TYR A 168 -11.37 9.26 -15.19
CA TYR A 168 -11.98 7.97 -14.91
C TYR A 168 -10.97 6.83 -14.90
N PHE A 169 -11.17 5.93 -13.95
CA PHE A 169 -10.44 4.67 -13.84
C PHE A 169 -11.32 3.64 -13.15
N SER A 170 -10.97 2.36 -13.25
CA SER A 170 -11.75 1.30 -12.62
C SER A 170 -10.85 0.35 -11.86
N ILE A 171 -11.38 -0.22 -10.79
CA ILE A 171 -10.88 -1.46 -10.20
C ILE A 171 -11.91 -2.54 -10.52
N VAL A 172 -11.45 -3.76 -10.79
CA VAL A 172 -12.29 -4.93 -11.01
C VAL A 172 -12.00 -5.93 -9.91
N THR A 173 -13.05 -6.45 -9.28
CA THR A 173 -12.94 -7.52 -8.28
C THR A 173 -13.76 -8.73 -8.68
N SER A 174 -13.29 -9.91 -8.28
CA SER A 174 -14.07 -11.15 -8.38
C SER A 174 -15.24 -11.16 -7.41
N GLU A 175 -15.02 -10.64 -6.19
CA GLU A 175 -16.00 -10.66 -5.10
C GLU A 175 -16.68 -9.31 -4.89
N LYS A 176 -17.89 -9.39 -4.34
CA LYS A 176 -18.71 -8.20 -4.06
C LYS A 176 -18.08 -7.39 -2.93
N MET A 177 -17.82 -6.12 -3.19
CA MET A 177 -17.42 -5.14 -2.19
C MET A 177 -17.85 -3.73 -2.60
N SER A 178 -17.70 -2.75 -1.69
CA SER A 178 -17.96 -1.35 -2.04
C SER A 178 -16.80 -0.75 -2.85
N ALA A 179 -17.07 0.36 -3.56
CA ALA A 179 -16.01 1.08 -4.27
C ALA A 179 -14.97 1.67 -3.29
N GLN A 180 -15.38 2.01 -2.07
CA GLN A 180 -14.47 2.44 -0.99
C GLN A 180 -13.53 1.30 -0.60
N ASP A 181 -14.08 0.11 -0.30
CA ASP A 181 -13.27 -1.06 0.10
C ASP A 181 -12.30 -1.48 -1.00
N ALA A 182 -12.75 -1.53 -2.25
CA ALA A 182 -11.90 -1.86 -3.38
C ALA A 182 -10.73 -0.87 -3.52
N MET A 183 -11.00 0.42 -3.33
CA MET A 183 -9.97 1.46 -3.38
C MET A 183 -8.99 1.36 -2.20
N ASP A 184 -9.47 1.12 -0.98
CA ASP A 184 -8.65 0.96 0.22
C ASP A 184 -7.75 -0.27 0.11
N LEU A 185 -8.31 -1.41 -0.29
CA LEU A 185 -7.57 -2.65 -0.51
C LEU A 185 -6.52 -2.45 -1.61
N TYR A 186 -6.88 -1.87 -2.75
CA TYR A 186 -5.90 -1.66 -3.82
C TYR A 186 -4.80 -0.67 -3.43
N ARG A 187 -5.11 0.38 -2.66
CA ARG A 187 -4.10 1.33 -2.14
C ARG A 187 -3.18 0.70 -1.11
N SER A 188 -3.64 -0.27 -0.33
CA SER A 188 -2.78 -0.98 0.64
C SER A 188 -1.56 -1.61 -0.05
N ARG A 189 -1.68 -2.02 -1.32
CA ARG A 189 -0.58 -2.49 -2.16
C ARG A 189 0.51 -1.42 -2.36
N ASP A 190 0.13 -0.18 -2.65
CA ASP A 190 1.08 0.94 -2.80
C ASP A 190 1.81 1.22 -1.48
N SER A 191 1.13 1.05 -0.34
CA SER A 191 1.80 1.09 0.98
C SER A 191 2.81 -0.04 1.15
N SER A 192 2.49 -1.27 0.73
CA SER A 192 3.45 -2.38 0.71
C SER A 192 4.64 -2.08 -0.21
N GLU A 193 4.40 -1.54 -1.41
CA GLU A 193 5.48 -1.17 -2.35
C GLU A 193 6.38 -0.08 -1.77
N LYS A 194 5.81 0.97 -1.17
CA LYS A 194 6.55 2.02 -0.48
C LYS A 194 7.32 1.47 0.73
N LEU A 195 6.77 0.50 1.44
CA LEU A 195 7.45 -0.18 2.54
C LEU A 195 8.68 -0.95 2.03
N PHE A 196 8.55 -1.73 0.95
CA PHE A 196 9.69 -2.41 0.30
C PHE A 196 10.72 -1.42 -0.27
N ARG A 197 10.30 -0.25 -0.76
CA ARG A 197 11.26 0.80 -1.16
C ARG A 197 11.97 1.41 0.05
N SER A 198 11.24 1.61 1.14
CA SER A 198 11.77 2.16 2.39
C SER A 198 12.75 1.20 3.07
N ASP A 199 12.59 -0.11 2.90
CA ASP A 199 13.55 -1.15 3.32
C ASP A 199 14.97 -0.85 2.82
N LYS A 200 15.11 -0.54 1.52
CA LYS A 200 16.40 -0.20 0.90
C LYS A 200 17.11 0.96 1.57
N THR A 201 16.36 1.91 2.13
CA THR A 201 16.90 3.14 2.73
C THR A 201 17.02 3.04 4.24
N PHE A 202 16.05 2.46 4.93
CA PHE A 202 15.91 2.48 6.39
C PHE A 202 16.54 1.24 7.06
N LEU A 203 16.39 0.05 6.46
CA LEU A 203 16.97 -1.19 6.98
C LEU A 203 18.37 -1.47 6.40
N GLY A 204 18.91 -0.53 5.61
CA GLY A 204 20.29 -0.61 5.10
C GLY A 204 20.47 -1.57 3.92
N ASN A 205 19.39 -1.97 3.25
CA ASN A 205 19.41 -2.94 2.15
C ASN A 205 19.87 -2.36 0.80
N ARG A 206 20.44 -1.15 0.79
CA ARG A 206 21.14 -0.63 -0.40
C ARG A 206 22.38 -1.46 -0.74
N SER A 207 22.96 -2.13 0.25
CA SER A 207 24.10 -3.04 0.08
C SER A 207 24.02 -4.15 1.13
N LEU A 208 24.03 -5.42 0.70
CA LEU A 208 24.00 -6.56 1.61
C LEU A 208 25.20 -6.58 2.57
N ARG A 209 26.41 -6.20 2.11
CA ARG A 209 27.68 -6.16 2.88
C ARG A 209 27.94 -7.44 3.68
N THR A 210 27.63 -8.60 3.10
CA THR A 210 27.87 -9.92 3.68
C THR A 210 28.89 -10.68 2.85
N TYR A 211 29.78 -11.43 3.51
CA TYR A 211 30.86 -12.19 2.86
C TYR A 211 30.44 -13.57 2.34
N SER A 212 29.33 -14.13 2.83
CA SER A 212 28.83 -15.44 2.42
C SER A 212 27.36 -15.40 2.00
N GLN A 213 26.96 -16.40 1.21
CA GLN A 213 25.57 -16.57 0.79
C GLN A 213 24.65 -16.85 1.99
N GLN A 214 25.08 -17.66 2.97
CA GLN A 214 24.27 -17.94 4.16
C GLN A 214 23.98 -16.67 4.97
N SER A 215 24.97 -15.78 5.13
CA SER A 215 24.79 -14.51 5.84
C SER A 215 23.87 -13.56 5.08
N ALA A 216 23.90 -13.59 3.74
CA ALA A 216 22.96 -12.85 2.90
C ALA A 216 21.51 -13.34 3.10
N GLU A 217 21.31 -14.67 3.04
CA GLU A 217 19.99 -15.30 3.21
C GLU A 217 19.41 -15.03 4.61
N ALA A 218 20.22 -15.18 5.66
CA ALA A 218 19.80 -14.89 7.05
C ALA A 218 19.41 -13.42 7.24
N LYS A 219 20.19 -12.49 6.65
CA LYS A 219 19.88 -11.06 6.70
C LYS A 219 18.54 -10.75 6.01
N ILE A 220 18.34 -11.24 4.80
CA ILE A 220 17.07 -11.07 4.05
C ILE A 220 15.90 -11.64 4.86
N PHE A 221 16.08 -12.78 5.52
CA PHE A 221 15.04 -13.40 6.33
C PHE A 221 14.65 -12.52 7.54
N ILE A 222 15.62 -12.03 8.32
CA ILE A 222 15.37 -11.17 9.48
C ILE A 222 14.72 -9.85 9.04
N GLU A 223 15.19 -9.26 7.94
CA GLU A 223 14.60 -8.06 7.35
C GLU A 223 13.14 -8.29 6.95
N PHE A 224 12.83 -9.43 6.34
CA PHE A 224 11.46 -9.78 5.98
C PHE A 224 10.53 -9.84 7.21
N VAL A 225 11.00 -10.46 8.30
CA VAL A 225 10.25 -10.49 9.58
C VAL A 225 10.08 -9.07 10.15
N ALA A 226 11.13 -8.25 10.14
CA ALA A 226 11.07 -6.87 10.60
C ALA A 226 10.07 -6.02 9.79
N LEU A 227 10.00 -6.24 8.47
CA LEU A 227 9.03 -5.57 7.60
C LEU A 227 7.59 -5.97 7.92
N ILE A 228 7.33 -7.24 8.24
CA ILE A 228 6.00 -7.70 8.67
C ILE A 228 5.57 -6.96 9.94
N ILE A 229 6.44 -6.89 10.94
CA ILE A 229 6.18 -6.20 12.21
C ILE A 229 5.95 -4.70 11.96
N ARG A 230 6.83 -4.07 11.17
CA ARG A 230 6.71 -2.65 10.80
C ARG A 230 5.40 -2.36 10.06
N ASN A 231 4.98 -3.23 9.14
CA ASN A 231 3.72 -3.09 8.42
C ASN A 231 2.52 -3.20 9.35
N ARG A 232 2.59 -4.10 10.34
CA ARG A 232 1.56 -4.24 11.36
C ARG A 232 1.42 -2.96 12.19
N PHE A 233 2.54 -2.37 12.65
CA PHE A 233 2.50 -1.08 13.33
C PHE A 233 1.92 0.02 12.45
N TYR A 234 2.35 0.11 11.19
CA TYR A 234 1.82 1.10 10.25
C TYR A 234 0.30 1.00 10.12
N THR A 235 -0.23 -0.22 9.92
CA THR A 235 -1.66 -0.46 9.74
C THR A 235 -2.44 -0.01 10.98
N LEU A 236 -2.02 -0.47 12.17
CA LEU A 236 -2.70 -0.14 13.43
C LEU A 236 -2.66 1.36 13.75
N LEU A 237 -1.52 2.03 13.56
CA LEU A 237 -1.40 3.47 13.76
C LEU A 237 -2.24 4.26 12.75
N LYS A 238 -2.28 3.82 11.50
CA LYS A 238 -3.08 4.44 10.44
C LYS A 238 -4.57 4.34 10.76
N ASP A 239 -5.04 3.16 11.15
CA ASP A 239 -6.44 2.91 11.50
C ASP A 239 -6.87 3.79 12.68
N GLU A 240 -6.03 3.91 13.71
CA GLU A 240 -6.33 4.81 14.84
C GLU A 240 -6.30 6.28 14.42
N THR A 241 -5.33 6.69 13.59
CA THR A 241 -5.27 8.07 13.06
C THR A 241 -6.50 8.43 12.24
N GLU A 242 -7.08 7.49 11.51
CA GLU A 242 -8.31 7.70 10.74
C GLU A 242 -9.56 7.87 11.62
N ARG A 243 -9.53 7.37 12.86
CA ARG A 243 -10.58 7.57 13.88
C ARG A 243 -10.40 8.86 14.67
N MET A 244 -9.22 9.47 14.63
CA MET A 244 -8.93 10.73 15.30
C MET A 244 -9.35 11.92 14.45
N ASP A 245 -9.83 12.98 15.11
CA ASP A 245 -10.13 14.25 14.42
C ASP A 245 -8.84 14.95 13.94
N GLU A 246 -7.77 14.81 14.72
CA GLU A 246 -6.45 15.35 14.42
C GLU A 246 -5.52 14.28 13.86
N ARG A 247 -4.54 14.72 13.06
CA ARG A 247 -3.44 13.88 12.57
C ARG A 247 -2.16 14.19 13.32
N PRO A 248 -1.99 13.68 14.55
CA PRO A 248 -0.78 13.91 15.32
C PRO A 248 0.46 13.36 14.61
N ASN A 249 1.57 14.08 14.72
CA ASN A 249 2.86 13.71 14.12
C ASN A 249 3.48 12.42 14.70
N TYR A 250 3.07 12.03 15.91
CA TYR A 250 3.56 10.83 16.59
C TYR A 250 2.92 9.52 16.12
N MET A 251 1.89 9.57 15.25
CA MET A 251 1.24 8.36 14.69
C MET A 251 1.91 7.82 13.42
N THR A 252 3.17 8.18 13.20
CA THR A 252 4.02 7.54 12.20
C THR A 252 4.87 6.46 12.87
N VAL A 253 5.16 5.35 12.20
CA VAL A 253 5.94 4.24 12.80
C VAL A 253 7.25 4.72 13.45
N PRO A 254 8.10 5.56 12.80
CA PRO A 254 9.33 6.03 13.43
C PRO A 254 9.10 6.89 14.68
N ALA A 255 8.12 7.79 14.65
CA ALA A 255 7.83 8.68 15.77
C ALA A 255 7.18 7.92 16.94
N ALA A 256 6.28 6.99 16.64
CA ALA A 256 5.64 6.13 17.63
C ALA A 256 6.68 5.27 18.35
N LEU A 257 7.58 4.61 17.62
CA LEU A 257 8.66 3.83 18.23
C LEU A 257 9.55 4.70 19.11
N LYS A 258 9.97 5.88 18.62
CA LYS A 258 10.78 6.82 19.41
C LYS A 258 10.08 7.31 20.68
N GLU A 259 8.76 7.41 20.68
CA GLU A 259 7.98 7.78 21.86
C GLU A 259 7.86 6.62 22.86
N LEU A 260 7.71 5.39 22.35
CA LEU A 260 7.67 4.18 23.17
C LEU A 260 9.04 3.78 23.72
N ASP A 261 10.14 4.12 23.04
CA ASP A 261 11.51 3.89 23.52
C ASP A 261 11.78 4.61 24.87
N LYS A 262 11.01 5.66 25.19
CA LYS A 262 11.09 6.38 26.47
C LYS A 262 10.46 5.61 27.65
N ILE A 263 9.82 4.46 27.39
CA ILE A 263 9.28 3.60 28.44
C ILE A 263 10.43 2.73 28.95
N GLU A 264 11.09 3.22 29.99
CA GLU A 264 12.27 2.59 30.56
C GLU A 264 11.99 2.00 31.94
N MET A 265 12.74 0.96 32.30
CA MET A 265 12.74 0.37 33.64
C MET A 265 14.09 0.56 34.32
N VAL A 266 14.08 1.06 35.55
CA VAL A 266 15.28 1.27 36.37
C VAL A 266 15.30 0.31 37.55
N ARG A 267 16.49 -0.17 37.90
CA ARG A 267 16.70 -1.00 39.10
C ARG A 267 16.78 -0.09 40.31
N GLN A 268 15.86 -0.26 41.26
CA GLN A 268 15.85 0.51 42.50
C GLN A 268 16.76 -0.12 43.57
N TYR A 269 16.94 0.56 44.70
CA TYR A 269 17.83 0.13 45.79
C TYR A 269 17.47 -1.22 46.42
N ASP A 270 16.19 -1.61 46.35
CA ASP A 270 15.69 -2.93 46.76
C ASP A 270 16.03 -4.03 45.74
N GLY A 271 16.74 -3.69 44.66
CA GLY A 271 17.15 -4.60 43.61
C GLY A 271 16.05 -4.93 42.60
N VAL A 272 14.84 -4.38 42.76
CA VAL A 272 13.67 -4.63 41.90
C VAL A 272 13.65 -3.63 40.75
N TYR A 273 13.31 -4.09 39.55
CA TYR A 273 13.15 -3.23 38.38
C TYR A 273 11.73 -2.66 38.34
N ARG A 274 11.60 -1.34 38.18
CA ARG A 274 10.31 -0.66 38.05
C ARG A 274 10.36 0.33 36.89
N LEU A 275 9.19 0.65 36.33
CA LEU A 275 9.09 1.73 35.35
C LEU A 275 9.63 3.03 35.96
N ASP A 276 10.50 3.73 35.22
CA ASP A 276 11.10 4.99 35.68
C ASP A 276 10.05 6.09 35.79
N HIS A 277 9.13 6.13 34.82
CA HIS A 277 8.06 7.11 34.75
C HIS A 277 6.70 6.45 34.45
N ALA A 278 5.63 7.11 34.89
CA ALA A 278 4.28 6.75 34.48
C ALA A 278 4.08 7.05 32.99
N LEU A 279 3.24 6.23 32.33
CA LEU A 279 2.96 6.38 30.91
C LEU A 279 2.32 7.75 30.59
N THR A 280 2.87 8.46 29.62
CA THR A 280 2.33 9.73 29.12
C THR A 280 1.02 9.51 28.35
N LYS A 281 0.23 10.56 28.16
CA LYS A 281 -0.98 10.48 27.30
C LYS A 281 -0.63 9.99 25.90
N THR A 282 0.45 10.51 25.31
CA THR A 282 0.91 10.11 23.96
C THR A 282 1.24 8.63 23.90
N GLN A 283 2.00 8.11 24.87
CA GLN A 283 2.33 6.69 24.96
C GLN A 283 1.08 5.82 25.09
N LYS A 284 0.13 6.22 25.96
CA LYS A 284 -1.15 5.51 26.12
C LYS A 284 -1.95 5.48 24.81
N THR A 285 -2.00 6.58 24.05
CA THR A 285 -2.70 6.61 22.76
C THR A 285 -2.06 5.66 21.74
N ILE A 286 -0.72 5.64 21.64
CA ILE A 286 0.01 4.74 20.75
C ILE A 286 -0.22 3.27 21.15
N LEU A 287 -0.08 2.95 22.44
CA LEU A 287 -0.29 1.60 22.97
C LEU A 287 -1.71 1.12 22.73
N LYS A 288 -2.71 2.00 22.88
CA LYS A 288 -4.11 1.70 22.60
C LYS A 288 -4.33 1.29 21.14
N ALA A 289 -3.64 1.93 20.18
CA ALA A 289 -3.69 1.52 18.78
C ALA A 289 -3.21 0.07 18.58
N PHE A 290 -2.32 -0.42 19.46
CA PHE A 290 -1.84 -1.79 19.47
C PHE A 290 -2.68 -2.76 20.31
N GLY A 291 -3.79 -2.28 20.90
CA GLY A 291 -4.64 -3.06 21.79
C GLY A 291 -4.03 -3.27 23.18
N LEU A 292 -3.10 -2.39 23.59
CA LEU A 292 -2.45 -2.42 24.90
C LEU A 292 -2.92 -1.23 25.74
N ASP A 293 -3.16 -1.47 27.02
CA ASP A 293 -3.46 -0.45 28.01
C ASP A 293 -2.33 -0.32 29.05
N SER A 294 -2.53 0.56 30.03
CA SER A 294 -1.52 0.78 31.07
C SER A 294 -1.32 -0.44 31.97
N ASP A 295 -2.37 -1.25 32.17
CA ASP A 295 -2.32 -2.43 33.03
C ASP A 295 -1.55 -3.56 32.35
N ALA A 296 -1.73 -3.74 31.04
CA ALA A 296 -0.94 -4.67 30.24
C ALA A 296 0.55 -4.33 30.29
N VAL A 297 0.91 -3.04 30.19
CA VAL A 297 2.31 -2.59 30.31
C VAL A 297 2.85 -2.82 31.70
N HIS A 298 2.09 -2.49 32.75
CA HIS A 298 2.53 -2.71 34.13
C HIS A 298 2.73 -4.21 34.43
N THR A 299 1.78 -5.06 33.99
CA THR A 299 1.87 -6.52 34.13
C THR A 299 3.12 -7.07 33.44
N THR A 300 3.41 -6.59 32.23
CA THR A 300 4.62 -6.97 31.49
C THR A 300 5.89 -6.52 32.22
N ALA A 301 5.91 -5.29 32.76
CA ALA A 301 7.03 -4.76 33.51
C ALA A 301 7.31 -5.59 34.78
N VAL A 302 6.27 -6.01 35.50
CA VAL A 302 6.41 -6.90 36.67
C VAL A 302 7.01 -8.24 36.26
N ALA A 303 6.49 -8.89 35.21
CA ALA A 303 7.03 -10.16 34.72
C ALA A 303 8.50 -10.06 34.26
N ILE A 304 8.87 -8.96 33.63
CA ILE A 304 10.28 -8.67 33.28
C ILE A 304 11.13 -8.53 34.54
N SER A 305 10.66 -7.77 35.54
CA SER A 305 11.37 -7.59 36.81
C SER A 305 11.57 -8.92 37.54
N GLU A 306 10.58 -9.79 37.59
CA GLU A 306 10.69 -11.13 38.19
C GLU A 306 11.73 -11.99 37.46
N THR A 307 11.72 -11.96 36.14
CA THR A 307 12.69 -12.69 35.30
C THR A 307 14.12 -12.21 35.53
N LEU A 308 14.31 -10.89 35.69
CA LEU A 308 15.61 -10.28 35.94
C LEU A 308 16.07 -10.49 37.39
N GLY A 309 15.15 -10.41 38.37
CA GLY A 309 15.40 -10.61 39.79
C GLY A 309 15.71 -12.07 40.15
N GLY A 310 15.13 -13.03 39.43
CA GLY A 310 15.38 -14.46 39.60
C GLY A 310 16.81 -14.92 39.28
N LYS A 311 17.64 -14.08 38.65
CA LYS A 311 19.06 -14.37 38.39
C LYS A 311 20.01 -13.95 39.51
N THR A 312 19.54 -13.25 40.55
CA THR A 312 20.40 -12.73 41.63
C THR A 312 20.23 -13.43 43.00
N GLY A 313 19.42 -14.49 43.09
CA GLY A 313 19.12 -15.17 44.37
C GLY A 313 19.94 -16.42 44.71
N ALA A 314 20.85 -16.89 43.84
CA ALA A 314 21.52 -18.19 44.01
C ALA A 314 22.96 -18.14 44.59
N ALA A 315 23.43 -16.98 45.04
CA ALA A 315 24.75 -16.88 45.68
C ALA A 315 24.66 -16.09 46.99
N GLN A 316 25.04 -16.77 48.07
CA GLN A 316 25.22 -16.27 49.44
C GLN A 316 24.01 -16.38 50.39
N SER A 317 23.74 -17.61 50.82
CA SER A 317 23.49 -17.84 52.25
C SER A 317 24.11 -19.18 52.67
N GLY A 318 25.44 -19.27 52.59
CA GLY A 318 26.21 -20.31 53.24
C GLY A 318 26.22 -20.03 54.74
N GLY A 319 25.37 -20.76 55.48
CA GLY A 319 25.29 -20.65 56.92
C GLY A 319 26.62 -21.00 57.61
N ARG A 320 27.01 -20.17 58.57
CA ARG A 320 27.82 -20.61 59.71
C ARG A 320 27.07 -20.27 60.99
N LYS A 321 26.54 -21.31 61.63
CA LYS A 321 26.13 -21.28 63.03
C LYS A 321 27.33 -21.74 63.89
N HIS A 322 27.41 -21.10 65.05
CA HIS A 322 27.95 -21.53 66.34
C HIS A 322 29.35 -21.08 66.79
N GLY A 323 29.31 -20.47 67.98
CA GLY A 323 30.43 -20.19 68.88
C GLY A 323 29.98 -19.23 69.99
N LYS A 324 29.31 -19.76 71.04
CA LYS A 324 29.12 -19.05 72.33
C LYS A 324 30.46 -19.02 73.08
N ASN A 325 30.78 -17.89 73.71
CA ASN A 325 31.22 -17.74 75.11
C ASN A 325 31.63 -16.26 75.29
N GLN A 326 30.90 -15.46 76.07
CA GLN A 326 31.01 -15.25 77.52
C GLN A 326 32.33 -14.63 77.98
N ASP A 327 32.16 -13.43 78.54
CA ASP A 327 32.86 -12.80 79.66
C ASP A 327 34.21 -12.07 79.51
N ASN A 328 34.14 -10.87 80.11
CA ASN A 328 35.11 -10.12 80.89
C ASN A 328 36.13 -9.21 80.18
N GLY A 329 36.09 -7.95 80.62
CA GLY A 329 37.29 -7.31 81.13
C GLY A 329 37.68 -6.01 80.43
N LEU A 330 37.51 -4.92 81.16
CA LEU A 330 38.26 -3.67 81.04
C LEU A 330 39.75 -3.95 80.76
N TYR A 331 40.30 -3.38 79.69
CA TYR A 331 41.15 -2.18 79.68
C TYR A 331 41.49 -1.79 78.24
#